data_AF-A0A1Y3WKY2-F1
#
_entry.id   AF-A0A1Y3WKY2-F1
#
_cell.length_a   1.000
_cell.length_b   1.000
_cell.length_c   1.000
_cell.angle_alpha   90.00
_cell.angle_beta   90.00
_cell.angle_gamma   90.00
#
_symmetry.space_group_name_H-M   'P 1'
#
loop_
_entity.id
_entity.type
_entity.pdbx_description
1 polymer ?
#
loop_
_entity_poly.entity_id
_entity_poly.type
_entity_poly.pdbx_seq_one_letter_code
_entity_poly.pdbx_strand_id
1 'polypeptide(L)'
;MLDEKDSKWQCYIIPDLATWTGAAGSKPYTPIEFYDSYEQAAARFQELRSEPYNSEDLPGARLTFGVQREDPPSAADLLHVRQGKNYLVDDYTRMASLNQSPEVMNILKQMRKDLGFDRVRAYEPGAMEPKDVAFSRWKHPLKPGSRKSVLKGLRESRPKEAAAKPPRKHKERGRE
;
A
#
# COMPACT_ATOMS: atom_id res chain seq x y z
N MET A 1 1.29 -36.48 -15.17
CA MET A 1 2.12 -35.40 -14.60
C MET A 1 1.23 -34.19 -14.56
N LEU A 2 0.61 -33.92 -13.40
CA LEU A 2 -0.10 -32.66 -13.18
C LEU A 2 1.02 -31.64 -12.99
N ASP A 3 1.25 -30.80 -14.00
CA ASP A 3 1.95 -29.55 -13.76
C ASP A 3 1.06 -28.76 -12.81
N GLU A 4 1.31 -28.88 -11.50
CA GLU A 4 0.88 -27.90 -10.51
C GLU A 4 1.59 -26.59 -10.89
N LYS A 5 1.02 -25.89 -11.88
CA LYS A 5 1.20 -24.46 -11.99
C LYS A 5 0.51 -23.90 -10.76
N ASP A 6 1.25 -23.78 -9.65
CA ASP A 6 0.92 -22.84 -8.60
C ASP A 6 0.55 -21.53 -9.30
N SER A 7 -0.73 -21.18 -9.32
CA SER A 7 -1.22 -20.04 -10.11
C SER A 7 -0.54 -18.78 -9.56
N LYS A 8 0.34 -18.21 -10.38
CA LYS A 8 1.15 -17.04 -10.02
C LYS A 8 0.23 -15.85 -9.73
N TRP A 9 0.58 -15.06 -8.71
CA TRP A 9 -0.13 -13.81 -8.48
C TRP A 9 0.17 -12.80 -9.58
N GLN A 10 -0.87 -12.23 -10.18
CA GLN A 10 -0.82 -11.15 -11.15
C GLN A 10 -1.20 -9.83 -10.48
N CYS A 11 -0.49 -8.75 -10.80
CA CYS A 11 -0.84 -7.42 -10.30
C CYS A 11 -1.92 -6.79 -11.19
N TYR A 12 -2.78 -5.97 -10.61
CA TYR A 12 -3.74 -5.17 -11.38
C TYR A 12 -3.82 -3.73 -10.87
N ILE A 13 -4.18 -2.83 -11.78
CA ILE A 13 -4.46 -1.43 -11.51
C ILE A 13 -5.88 -1.10 -11.96
N ILE A 14 -6.62 -0.37 -11.13
CA ILE A 14 -7.87 0.29 -11.57
C ILE A 14 -7.60 1.79 -11.55
N PRO A 15 -7.55 2.47 -12.72
CA PRO A 15 -7.14 3.87 -12.80
C PRO A 15 -8.00 4.82 -11.97
N ASP A 16 -9.32 4.67 -12.02
CA ASP A 16 -10.25 5.43 -11.18
C ASP A 16 -11.44 4.56 -10.77
N LEU A 17 -11.35 3.95 -9.60
CA LEU A 17 -12.43 3.17 -9.00
C LEU A 17 -13.72 3.98 -8.80
N ALA A 18 -13.65 5.32 -8.73
CA ALA A 18 -14.84 6.15 -8.65
C ALA A 18 -15.70 6.08 -9.92
N THR A 19 -15.16 5.68 -11.08
CA THR A 19 -15.95 5.46 -12.31
C THR A 19 -16.79 4.18 -12.24
N TRP A 20 -16.49 3.29 -11.30
CA TRP A 20 -17.23 2.04 -11.08
C TRP A 20 -18.41 2.23 -10.14
N THR A 21 -18.30 3.19 -9.21
CA THR A 21 -19.29 3.45 -8.16
C THR A 21 -20.24 4.60 -8.50
N GLY A 22 -20.03 5.28 -9.64
CA GLY A 22 -20.73 6.52 -10.01
C GLY A 22 -20.24 7.76 -9.25
N ALA A 23 -19.30 7.61 -8.31
CA ALA A 23 -18.75 8.74 -7.56
C ALA A 23 -17.94 9.72 -8.43
N ALA A 24 -17.49 9.28 -9.61
CA ALA A 24 -16.84 10.13 -10.61
C ALA A 24 -17.82 10.90 -11.51
N GLY A 25 -19.13 10.88 -11.22
CA GLY A 25 -20.16 11.50 -12.06
C GLY A 25 -20.33 10.77 -13.39
N SER A 26 -20.46 11.51 -14.49
CA SER A 26 -20.69 10.96 -15.84
C SER A 26 -19.42 10.45 -16.53
N LYS A 27 -18.28 10.31 -15.83
CA LYS A 27 -17.05 9.80 -16.42
C LYS A 27 -17.23 8.32 -16.84
N PRO A 28 -16.68 7.92 -18.00
CA PRO A 28 -16.78 6.54 -18.45
C PRO A 28 -16.01 5.60 -17.51
N TYR A 29 -16.44 4.35 -17.51
CA TYR A 29 -15.80 3.27 -16.77
C TYR A 29 -14.33 3.11 -17.17
N THR A 30 -13.43 3.07 -16.18
CA THR A 30 -12.01 2.73 -16.38
C THR A 30 -11.80 1.21 -16.29
N PRO A 31 -11.15 0.58 -17.28
CA PRO A 31 -10.92 -0.86 -17.26
C PRO A 31 -9.88 -1.25 -16.19
N ILE A 32 -9.92 -2.52 -15.76
CA ILE A 32 -8.82 -3.12 -15.00
C ILE A 32 -7.63 -3.33 -15.95
N GLU A 33 -6.46 -2.82 -15.57
CA GLU A 33 -5.19 -3.03 -16.26
C GLU A 33 -4.41 -4.14 -15.53
N PHE A 34 -4.04 -5.22 -16.22
CA PHE A 34 -3.33 -6.37 -15.63
C PHE A 34 -1.84 -6.37 -15.99
N TYR A 35 -0.99 -6.83 -15.06
CA TYR A 35 0.46 -6.80 -15.18
C TYR A 35 1.11 -8.07 -14.62
N ASP A 36 2.06 -8.62 -15.37
CA ASP A 36 2.75 -9.87 -15.02
C ASP A 36 3.87 -9.69 -13.98
N SER A 37 4.25 -8.43 -13.72
CA SER A 37 5.30 -8.03 -12.77
C SER A 37 4.86 -6.85 -11.90
N TYR A 38 5.43 -6.79 -10.70
CA TYR A 38 5.20 -5.69 -9.76
C TYR A 38 5.75 -4.37 -10.32
N GLU A 39 6.91 -4.40 -10.96
CA GLU A 39 7.62 -3.21 -11.45
C GLU A 39 6.79 -2.47 -12.52
N GLN A 40 6.17 -3.22 -13.44
CA GLN A 40 5.26 -2.64 -14.44
C GLN A 40 4.03 -2.00 -13.81
N ALA A 41 3.38 -2.72 -12.87
CA ALA A 41 2.22 -2.21 -12.16
C ALA A 41 2.57 -0.97 -11.31
N ALA A 42 3.72 -0.97 -10.64
CA ALA A 42 4.19 0.14 -9.81
C ALA A 42 4.52 1.38 -10.65
N ALA A 43 5.17 1.21 -11.80
CA ALA A 43 5.44 2.30 -12.73
C ALA A 43 4.12 2.92 -13.25
N ARG A 44 3.15 2.08 -13.64
CA ARG A 44 1.83 2.57 -14.05
C ARG A 44 1.11 3.29 -12.93
N PHE A 45 1.14 2.73 -11.72
CA PHE A 45 0.53 3.35 -10.55
C PHE A 45 1.13 4.74 -10.30
N GLN A 46 2.45 4.90 -10.39
CA GLN A 46 3.12 6.19 -10.20
C GLN A 46 2.75 7.21 -11.27
N GLU A 47 2.62 6.79 -12.53
CA GLU A 47 2.13 7.64 -13.62
C GLU A 47 0.74 8.20 -13.28
N LEU A 48 -0.22 7.29 -13.01
CA LEU A 48 -1.60 7.64 -12.68
C LEU A 48 -1.72 8.41 -11.37
N ARG A 49 -0.82 8.18 -10.41
CA ARG A 49 -0.86 8.80 -9.08
C ARG A 49 -0.81 10.33 -9.13
N SER A 50 -0.22 10.88 -10.20
CA SER A 50 -0.09 12.31 -10.44
C SER A 50 -1.37 12.96 -10.98
N GLU A 51 -2.34 12.17 -11.43
CA GLU A 51 -3.60 12.68 -11.95
C GLU A 51 -4.36 13.53 -10.91
N PRO A 52 -4.89 14.71 -11.29
CA PRO A 52 -5.50 15.64 -10.33
C PRO A 52 -6.66 15.04 -9.54
N TYR A 53 -7.45 14.18 -10.19
CA TYR A 53 -8.64 13.59 -9.59
C TYR A 53 -8.33 12.69 -8.38
N ASN A 54 -7.11 12.18 -8.27
CA ASN A 54 -6.69 11.39 -7.12
C ASN A 54 -6.64 12.19 -5.81
N SER A 55 -6.66 13.54 -5.90
CA SER A 55 -6.67 14.44 -4.75
C SER A 55 -8.05 15.04 -4.44
N GLU A 56 -9.08 14.73 -5.22
CA GLU A 56 -10.44 15.21 -4.97
C GLU A 56 -10.99 14.67 -3.64
N ASP A 57 -11.81 15.48 -2.97
CA ASP A 57 -12.46 15.13 -1.72
C ASP A 57 -13.72 14.28 -1.97
N LEU A 58 -13.50 13.00 -2.27
CA LEU A 58 -14.55 12.00 -2.40
C LEU A 58 -14.41 10.93 -1.31
N PRO A 59 -15.54 10.37 -0.82
CA PRO A 59 -15.52 9.32 0.20
C PRO A 59 -14.90 8.00 -0.29
N GLY A 60 -14.84 7.79 -1.61
CA GLY A 60 -14.33 6.59 -2.26
C GLY A 60 -12.82 6.58 -2.50
N ALA A 61 -12.29 5.41 -2.87
CA ALA A 61 -10.96 5.33 -3.47
C ALA A 61 -11.02 5.81 -4.93
N ARG A 62 -9.90 6.35 -5.40
CA ARG A 62 -9.66 6.75 -6.78
C ARG A 62 -8.83 5.67 -7.45
N LEU A 63 -7.51 5.82 -7.46
CA LEU A 63 -6.58 4.81 -7.97
C LEU A 63 -6.45 3.60 -7.03
N THR A 64 -6.43 2.40 -7.61
CA THR A 64 -6.27 1.12 -6.89
C THR A 64 -5.11 0.30 -7.46
N PHE A 65 -4.34 -0.34 -6.58
CA PHE A 65 -3.41 -1.42 -6.90
C PHE A 65 -3.84 -2.67 -6.13
N GLY A 66 -4.03 -3.79 -6.82
CA GLY A 66 -4.30 -5.08 -6.19
C GLY A 66 -3.56 -6.25 -6.82
N VAL A 67 -3.88 -7.44 -6.35
CA VAL A 67 -3.34 -8.71 -6.85
C VAL A 67 -4.46 -9.72 -7.05
N GLN A 68 -4.33 -10.58 -8.06
CA GLN A 68 -5.23 -11.69 -8.31
C GLN A 68 -4.47 -12.97 -8.65
N ARG A 69 -5.14 -14.12 -8.54
CA ARG A 69 -4.73 -15.40 -9.13
C ARG A 69 -5.96 -16.19 -9.55
N GLU A 70 -5.78 -17.09 -10.50
CA GLU A 70 -6.88 -17.88 -11.06
C GLU A 70 -7.16 -19.16 -10.27
N ASP A 71 -6.14 -19.82 -9.69
CA ASP A 71 -6.33 -21.11 -9.02
C ASP A 71 -5.52 -21.28 -7.71
N PRO A 72 -6.18 -21.50 -6.55
CA PRO A 72 -7.61 -21.27 -6.35
C PRO A 72 -7.94 -19.78 -6.45
N PRO A 73 -9.09 -19.40 -7.04
CA PRO A 73 -9.43 -18.01 -7.32
C PRO A 73 -9.30 -17.12 -6.09
N SER A 74 -8.52 -16.04 -6.22
CA SER A 74 -8.36 -15.07 -5.14
C SER A 74 -7.93 -13.73 -5.70
N ALA A 75 -8.54 -12.65 -5.22
CA ALA A 75 -8.16 -11.28 -5.57
C ALA A 75 -8.36 -10.37 -4.36
N ALA A 76 -7.49 -9.37 -4.21
CA ALA A 76 -7.68 -8.31 -3.23
C ALA A 76 -6.92 -7.03 -3.63
N ASP A 77 -7.50 -5.90 -3.26
CA ASP A 77 -6.80 -4.63 -3.28
C ASP A 77 -5.73 -4.60 -2.19
N LEU A 78 -4.58 -4.02 -2.50
CA LEU A 78 -3.48 -3.84 -1.56
C LEU A 78 -3.25 -2.36 -1.23
N LEU A 79 -3.53 -1.46 -2.18
CA LEU A 79 -3.32 -0.03 -2.04
C LEU A 79 -4.43 0.76 -2.72
N HIS A 80 -4.94 1.77 -2.02
CA HIS A 80 -5.85 2.78 -2.55
C HIS A 80 -5.23 4.16 -2.50
N VAL A 81 -5.60 5.02 -3.44
CA VAL A 81 -5.43 6.47 -3.31
C VAL A 81 -6.76 7.09 -2.92
N ARG A 82 -6.77 7.83 -1.83
CA ARG A 82 -7.93 8.57 -1.31
C ARG A 82 -7.47 9.95 -0.90
N GLN A 83 -8.10 11.00 -1.42
CA GLN A 83 -7.79 12.39 -1.05
C GLN A 83 -6.28 12.68 -1.11
N GLY A 84 -5.62 12.20 -2.16
CA GLY A 84 -4.19 12.42 -2.39
C GLY A 84 -3.27 11.68 -1.41
N LYS A 85 -3.75 10.66 -0.69
CA LYS A 85 -2.95 9.83 0.23
C LYS A 85 -2.99 8.36 -0.15
N ASN A 86 -1.89 7.67 0.10
CA ASN A 86 -1.73 6.24 -0.12
C ASN A 86 -2.22 5.46 1.11
N TYR A 87 -3.29 4.69 0.93
CA TYR A 87 -3.91 3.86 1.94
C TYR A 87 -3.58 2.39 1.73
N LEU A 88 -2.87 1.78 2.67
CA LEU A 88 -2.76 0.33 2.75
C LEU A 88 -4.16 -0.26 3.03
N VAL A 89 -4.57 -1.20 2.19
CA VAL A 89 -5.76 -2.03 2.40
C VAL A 89 -5.35 -3.23 3.25
N ASP A 90 -6.08 -3.49 4.34
CA ASP A 90 -5.69 -4.51 5.32
C ASP A 90 -6.33 -5.90 5.08
N ASP A 91 -7.05 -6.08 3.98
CA ASP A 91 -7.74 -7.33 3.61
C ASP A 91 -6.80 -8.54 3.58
N TYR A 92 -5.55 -8.33 3.13
CA TYR A 92 -4.51 -9.37 3.15
C TYR A 92 -4.34 -9.97 4.55
N THR A 93 -4.58 -9.22 5.62
CA THR A 93 -4.42 -9.72 7.00
C THR A 93 -5.50 -10.72 7.41
N ARG A 94 -6.64 -10.72 6.72
CA ARG A 94 -7.81 -11.57 7.01
C ARG A 94 -7.98 -12.72 6.02
N MET A 95 -7.24 -12.70 4.91
CA MET A 95 -7.28 -13.73 3.86
C MET A 95 -6.07 -14.66 3.95
N ALA A 96 -6.30 -15.95 4.23
CA ALA A 96 -5.24 -16.95 4.35
C ALA A 96 -4.43 -17.10 3.04
N SER A 97 -5.12 -17.05 1.89
CA SER A 97 -4.48 -17.12 0.56
C SER A 97 -3.45 -16.01 0.36
N LEU A 98 -3.66 -14.83 0.94
CA LEU A 98 -2.74 -13.71 0.85
C LEU A 98 -1.71 -13.74 1.97
N ASN A 99 -2.11 -13.79 3.25
CA ASN A 99 -1.16 -13.69 4.36
C ASN A 99 -0.19 -14.87 4.49
N GLN A 100 -0.46 -15.99 3.84
CA GLN A 100 0.46 -17.13 3.75
C GLN A 100 1.26 -17.15 2.45
N SER A 101 0.94 -16.30 1.46
CA SER A 101 1.65 -16.24 0.19
C SER A 101 2.97 -15.45 0.32
N PRO A 102 4.14 -16.08 0.13
CA PRO A 102 5.42 -15.36 0.14
C PRO A 102 5.51 -14.30 -0.97
N GLU A 103 4.90 -14.56 -2.12
CA GLU A 103 4.87 -13.65 -3.28
C GLU A 103 4.09 -12.37 -2.93
N VAL A 104 2.88 -12.48 -2.38
CA VAL A 104 2.08 -11.32 -1.96
C VAL A 104 2.80 -10.54 -0.85
N MET A 105 3.44 -11.23 0.09
CA MET A 105 4.24 -10.57 1.13
C MET A 105 5.47 -9.85 0.56
N ASN A 106 6.05 -10.33 -0.54
CA ASN A 106 7.13 -9.65 -1.23
C ASN A 106 6.63 -8.39 -1.94
N ILE A 107 5.49 -8.49 -2.65
CA ILE A 107 4.82 -7.35 -3.30
C ILE A 107 4.54 -6.24 -2.27
N LEU A 108 3.96 -6.55 -1.12
CA LEU A 108 3.67 -5.56 -0.07
C LEU A 108 4.94 -4.85 0.47
N LYS A 109 6.08 -5.55 0.54
CA LYS A 109 7.35 -4.95 0.96
C LYS A 109 7.88 -3.97 -0.09
N GLN A 110 7.89 -4.39 -1.36
CA GLN A 110 8.32 -3.53 -2.46
C GLN A 110 7.39 -2.33 -2.58
N MET A 111 6.08 -2.54 -2.52
CA MET A 111 5.06 -1.50 -2.54
C MET A 111 5.30 -0.44 -1.47
N ARG A 112 5.61 -0.83 -0.23
CA ARG A 112 5.97 0.16 0.79
C ARG A 112 7.25 0.92 0.43
N LYS A 113 8.26 0.23 -0.10
CA LYS A 113 9.54 0.85 -0.42
C LYS A 113 9.38 1.90 -1.54
N ASP A 114 8.62 1.57 -2.57
CA ASP A 114 8.58 2.37 -3.80
C ASP A 114 7.40 3.34 -3.86
N LEU A 115 6.25 2.97 -3.29
CA LEU A 115 5.03 3.78 -3.31
C LEU A 115 4.71 4.42 -1.96
N GLY A 116 5.11 3.77 -0.86
CA GLY A 116 4.85 4.27 0.50
C GLY A 116 3.38 4.18 0.93
N PHE A 117 3.16 4.19 2.24
CA PHE A 117 1.83 4.17 2.86
C PHE A 117 1.71 5.32 3.87
N ASP A 118 0.70 6.16 3.67
CA ASP A 118 0.37 7.27 4.57
C ASP A 118 -0.57 6.80 5.68
N ARG A 119 -1.58 6.00 5.30
CA ARG A 119 -2.68 5.58 6.16
C ARG A 119 -3.02 4.11 5.96
N VAL A 120 -3.78 3.56 6.90
CA VAL A 120 -4.44 2.26 6.79
C VAL A 120 -5.91 2.48 7.03
N ARG A 121 -6.74 1.93 6.15
CA ARG A 121 -8.17 1.83 6.39
C ARG A 121 -8.43 0.50 7.09
N ALA A 122 -8.37 0.50 8.40
CA ALA A 122 -8.34 -0.72 9.20
C ALA A 122 -9.73 -1.12 9.70
N TYR A 123 -10.06 -2.41 9.57
CA TYR A 123 -11.24 -2.98 10.22
C TYR A 123 -10.86 -3.54 11.59
N GLU A 124 -11.25 -2.83 12.66
CA GLU A 124 -11.10 -3.34 14.02
C GLU A 124 -12.16 -4.41 14.33
N PRO A 125 -11.83 -5.49 15.08
CA PRO A 125 -12.82 -6.48 15.49
C PRO A 125 -14.00 -5.82 16.22
N GLY A 126 -15.22 -6.05 15.72
CA GLY A 126 -16.45 -5.48 16.28
C GLY A 126 -16.79 -4.05 15.82
N ALA A 127 -15.98 -3.44 14.94
CA ALA A 127 -16.31 -2.15 14.35
C ALA A 127 -17.34 -2.29 13.23
N MET A 128 -18.32 -1.38 13.21
CA MET A 128 -19.35 -1.30 12.16
C MET A 128 -18.81 -0.63 10.89
N GLU A 129 -17.78 0.20 11.02
CA GLU A 129 -17.12 0.91 9.92
C GLU A 129 -15.58 0.88 10.08
N PRO A 130 -14.83 0.90 8.97
CA PRO A 130 -13.38 0.96 9.02
C PRO A 130 -12.88 2.32 9.52
N LYS A 131 -11.73 2.33 10.17
CA LYS A 131 -11.10 3.56 10.67
C LYS A 131 -9.82 3.90 9.93
N ASP A 132 -9.65 5.19 9.67
CA ASP A 132 -8.47 5.74 9.01
C ASP A 132 -7.35 6.02 10.02
N VAL A 133 -6.42 5.07 10.15
CA VAL A 133 -5.29 5.17 11.08
C VAL A 133 -4.05 5.65 10.31
N ALA A 134 -3.27 6.56 10.89
CA ALA A 134 -1.96 6.89 10.34
C ALA A 134 -1.09 5.63 10.31
N PHE A 135 -0.44 5.33 9.18
CA PHE A 135 0.29 4.09 9.01
C PHE A 135 1.40 3.90 10.06
N SER A 136 2.05 4.99 10.47
CA SER A 136 3.05 5.00 11.54
C SER A 136 2.52 4.58 12.92
N ARG A 137 1.22 4.75 13.17
CA ARG A 137 0.53 4.43 14.43
C ARG A 137 -0.23 3.10 14.36
N TRP A 138 -0.39 2.54 13.17
CA TRP A 138 -1.11 1.29 12.97
C TRP A 138 -0.40 0.10 13.63
N LYS A 139 -1.17 -0.67 14.39
CA LYS A 139 -0.74 -1.92 15.02
C LYS A 139 -1.18 -3.07 14.12
N HIS A 140 -0.21 -3.71 13.50
CA HIS A 140 -0.48 -4.79 12.56
C HIS A 140 -1.13 -6.01 13.28
N PRO A 141 -2.24 -6.56 12.75
CA PRO A 141 -3.05 -7.56 13.45
C PRO A 141 -2.39 -8.96 13.51
N LEU A 142 -1.58 -9.36 12.52
CA LEU A 142 -0.92 -10.68 12.53
C LEU A 142 0.07 -10.86 13.70
N LYS A 143 0.16 -12.09 14.24
CA LYS A 143 1.01 -12.47 15.40
C LYS A 143 2.51 -12.32 15.12
N PRO A 144 3.35 -12.06 16.16
CA PRO A 144 4.77 -11.77 15.99
C PRO A 144 5.62 -12.82 15.27
N GLY A 145 5.24 -14.11 15.32
CA GLY A 145 5.87 -15.17 14.52
C GLY A 145 5.67 -14.96 13.01
N SER A 146 4.48 -14.50 12.60
CA SER A 146 4.14 -14.09 11.23
C SER A 146 4.65 -12.68 10.89
N ARG A 147 4.92 -11.83 11.91
CA ARG A 147 5.45 -10.45 11.75
C ARG A 147 6.89 -10.43 11.23
N LYS A 148 7.70 -11.46 11.48
CA LYS A 148 9.16 -11.44 11.21
C LYS A 148 9.49 -11.25 9.72
N SER A 149 8.65 -11.70 8.80
CA SER A 149 8.84 -11.47 7.36
C SER A 149 8.30 -10.12 6.90
N VAL A 150 7.05 -9.80 7.25
CA VAL A 150 6.30 -8.69 6.63
C VAL A 150 6.64 -7.34 7.24
N LEU A 151 6.74 -7.22 8.57
CA LEU A 151 6.84 -5.94 9.27
C LEU A 151 8.25 -5.41 9.47
N LYS A 152 9.27 -6.28 9.49
CA LYS A 152 10.67 -5.82 9.63
C LYS A 152 11.06 -4.97 8.42
N GLY A 153 10.81 -5.49 7.21
CA GLY A 153 11.00 -4.75 5.96
C GLY A 153 9.97 -3.65 5.74
N LEU A 154 8.77 -3.77 6.34
CA LEU A 154 7.85 -2.64 6.36
C LEU A 154 8.52 -1.54 7.19
N ARG A 155 8.54 -1.60 8.53
CA ARG A 155 8.81 -0.45 9.43
C ARG A 155 10.15 0.30 9.27
N GLU A 156 11.15 -0.27 8.59
CA GLU A 156 12.51 0.27 8.51
C GLU A 156 12.70 1.50 7.60
N SER A 157 11.71 1.92 6.80
CA SER A 157 11.82 3.13 5.97
C SER A 157 11.50 4.44 6.72
N ARG A 158 12.29 4.79 7.75
CA ARG A 158 12.53 6.21 8.05
C ARG A 158 13.92 6.54 7.55
N PRO A 159 14.10 7.54 6.66
CA PRO A 159 15.37 8.24 6.66
C PRO A 159 15.55 8.76 8.08
N LYS A 160 16.66 8.41 8.73
CA LYS A 160 17.15 9.24 9.82
C LYS A 160 17.41 10.59 9.17
N GLU A 161 16.44 11.50 9.27
CA GLU A 161 16.68 12.91 9.13
C GLU A 161 17.82 13.19 10.11
N ALA A 162 19.01 13.39 9.56
CA ALA A 162 20.20 13.67 10.32
C ALA A 162 19.90 14.97 11.04
N ALA A 163 19.53 14.87 12.32
CA ALA A 163 19.42 16.01 13.20
C ALA A 163 20.76 16.76 13.10
N ALA A 164 20.72 17.87 12.37
CA ALA A 164 21.83 18.80 12.26
C ALA A 164 22.17 19.22 13.69
N LYS A 165 23.23 18.63 14.24
CA LYS A 165 23.80 19.11 15.49
C LYS A 165 24.24 20.54 15.23
N PRO A 166 23.76 21.54 15.98
CA PRO A 166 24.27 22.89 15.82
C PRO A 166 25.77 22.89 16.14
N PRO A 167 26.59 23.69 15.43
CA PRO A 167 28.03 23.71 15.64
C PRO A 167 28.33 24.14 17.08
N ARG A 168 29.19 23.37 17.75
CA ARG A 168 29.72 23.70 19.06
C ARG A 168 30.48 25.03 18.96
N LYS A 169 29.97 26.08 19.62
CA LYS A 169 30.73 27.33 19.81
C LYS A 169 32.03 27.00 20.56
N HIS A 170 33.16 27.22 19.91
CA HIS A 170 34.47 27.23 20.55
C HIS A 170 34.51 28.45 21.48
N LYS A 171 34.67 28.22 22.79
CA LYS A 171 34.85 29.28 23.78
C LYS A 171 36.33 29.67 23.74
N GLU A 172 36.66 30.73 23.03
CA GLU A 172 37.97 31.39 23.16
C GLU A 172 38.14 31.82 24.62
N ARG A 173 39.11 31.22 25.30
CA ARG A 173 39.65 31.73 26.56
C ARG A 173 40.58 32.88 26.19
N GLY A 174 40.04 34.10 26.23
CA GLY A 174 40.87 35.30 26.31
C GLY A 174 41.73 35.23 27.58
N ARG A 175 43.05 35.30 27.40
CA ARG A 175 44.00 35.69 28.42
C ARG A 175 44.38 37.14 28.12
N GLU A 176 44.00 38.04 29.00
CA GLU A 176 44.75 39.23 29.41
C GLU A 176 44.46 39.46 30.89
#